data_AF-A0A960XLM6-F1
#
_entry.id   AF-A0A960XLM6-F1
#
_cell.length_a   1.000
_cell.length_b   1.000
_cell.length_c   1.000
_cell.angle_alpha   90.00
_cell.angle_beta   90.00
_cell.angle_gamma   90.00
#
_symmetry.space_group_name_H-M   'P 1'
#
loop_
_entity.id
_entity.type
_entity.pdbx_description
1 polymer ?
#
loop_
_entity_poly.entity_id
_entity_poly.type
_entity_poly.pdbx_seq_one_letter_code
_entity_poly.pdbx_strand_id
1 'polypeptide(L)'
;SRTLDGPAPGADHFGMVARTRLMLPTGRWRLKTLSDDGVRVSVDGRPVLENWTWHGPTPNEAVFEQPAPGEVDLLVEHFEIDGYAVLRFEIEEAGPDE
;
A
#
# COMPACT_ATOMS: atom_id res chain seq x y z
N SER A 1 -12.75 7.54 16.52
CA SER A 1 -13.26 6.80 15.36
C SER A 1 -14.38 7.60 14.74
N ARG A 2 -14.45 7.71 13.39
CA ARG A 2 -15.70 8.09 12.73
C ARG A 2 -16.41 6.78 12.38
N THR A 3 -17.60 6.58 12.91
CA THR A 3 -18.49 5.51 12.44
C THR A 3 -19.12 6.00 11.14
N LEU A 4 -18.95 5.25 10.07
CA LEU A 4 -19.72 5.45 8.85
C LEU A 4 -20.98 4.60 9.01
N ASP A 5 -22.13 5.26 9.22
CA ASP A 5 -23.42 4.58 9.28
C ASP A 5 -23.90 4.33 7.84
N GLY A 6 -23.74 3.09 7.38
CA GLY A 6 -24.12 2.64 6.03
C GLY A 6 -23.97 1.12 5.91
N PRO A 7 -24.57 0.49 4.90
CA PRO A 7 -24.32 -0.92 4.63
C PRO A 7 -22.82 -1.15 4.43
N ALA A 8 -22.29 -2.22 5.01
CA ALA A 8 -20.94 -2.65 4.70
C ALA A 8 -20.81 -2.86 3.18
N PRO A 9 -19.64 -2.57 2.58
CA PRO A 9 -19.41 -2.91 1.19
C PRO A 9 -19.72 -4.40 0.95
N GLY A 10 -20.21 -4.71 -0.26
CA GLY A 10 -20.31 -6.09 -0.71
C GLY A 10 -18.92 -6.73 -0.87
N ALA A 11 -18.88 -7.99 -1.27
CA ALA A 11 -17.63 -8.68 -1.57
C ALA A 11 -16.91 -8.11 -2.80
N ASP A 12 -17.65 -7.45 -3.69
CA ASP A 12 -17.19 -6.89 -4.95
C ASP A 12 -17.42 -5.37 -4.98
N HIS A 13 -16.76 -4.67 -5.90
CA HIS A 13 -16.90 -3.23 -6.15
C HIS A 13 -16.67 -2.35 -4.91
N PHE A 14 -15.60 -2.62 -4.17
CA PHE A 14 -15.21 -1.85 -3.00
C PHE A 14 -13.85 -1.18 -3.16
N GLY A 15 -13.58 -0.20 -2.29
CA GLY A 15 -12.28 0.42 -2.14
C GLY A 15 -11.85 0.47 -0.68
N MET A 16 -10.55 0.35 -0.45
CA MET A 16 -9.94 0.47 0.87
C MET A 16 -8.86 1.54 0.84
N VAL A 17 -8.81 2.32 1.91
CA VAL A 17 -7.73 3.29 2.17
C VAL A 17 -7.19 3.04 3.56
N ALA A 18 -5.93 2.63 3.64
CA ALA A 18 -5.21 2.47 4.90
C ALA A 18 -4.11 3.54 4.97
N ARG A 19 -4.05 4.26 6.09
CA ARG A 19 -3.02 5.27 6.34
C ARG A 19 -2.33 4.99 7.66
N THR A 20 -1.01 5.08 7.66
CA THR A 20 -0.20 5.01 8.88
C THR A 20 0.97 5.98 8.81
N ARG A 21 1.59 6.22 9.96
CA ARG A 21 2.83 6.98 10.07
C ARG A 21 3.84 6.18 10.85
N LEU A 22 5.04 6.04 10.31
CA LEU A 22 6.12 5.24 10.88
C LEU A 22 7.34 6.12 11.13
N MET A 23 7.98 5.97 12.29
CA MET A 23 9.30 6.55 12.53
C MET A 23 10.35 5.62 11.90
N LEU A 24 10.99 6.06 10.82
CA LEU A 24 12.01 5.27 10.10
C LEU A 24 13.39 5.93 10.25
N PRO A 25 14.47 5.16 10.51
CA PRO A 25 15.83 5.66 10.38
C PRO A 25 16.19 5.99 8.92
N THR A 26 17.31 6.70 8.73
CA THR A 26 17.91 6.86 7.40
C THR A 26 18.20 5.50 6.80
N GLY A 27 17.81 5.31 5.54
CA GLY A 27 18.05 4.04 4.84
C GLY A 27 17.17 3.89 3.61
N ARG A 28 17.26 2.71 3.00
CA ARG A 28 16.39 2.30 1.90
C ARG A 28 15.33 1.36 2.42
N TRP A 29 14.12 1.49 1.91
CA TRP A 29 12.96 0.75 2.39
C TRP A 29 12.26 0.12 1.21
N ARG A 30 12.04 -1.20 1.28
CA ARG A 30 11.28 -1.95 0.27
C ARG A 30 9.84 -2.06 0.71
N LEU A 31 8.95 -1.68 -0.19
CA LEU A 31 7.52 -1.90 -0.11
C LEU A 31 7.19 -3.15 -0.93
N LYS A 32 6.38 -4.05 -0.38
CA LYS A 32 5.82 -5.20 -1.11
C LYS A 32 4.31 -5.21 -0.97
N THR A 33 3.61 -5.52 -2.05
CA THR A 33 2.18 -5.76 -2.04
C THR A 33 1.86 -7.10 -2.69
N LEU A 34 0.79 -7.73 -2.23
CA LEU A 34 0.05 -8.74 -2.99
C LEU A 34 -1.39 -8.23 -3.06
N SER A 35 -1.88 -7.91 -4.25
CA SER A 35 -3.24 -7.41 -4.42
C SER A 35 -4.01 -8.10 -5.54
N ASP A 36 -5.31 -8.18 -5.33
CA ASP A 36 -6.37 -8.53 -6.29
C ASP A 36 -7.58 -7.70 -5.84
N ASP A 37 -8.03 -6.68 -6.58
CA ASP A 37 -7.43 -6.06 -7.77
C ASP A 37 -6.33 -5.02 -7.45
N GLY A 38 -6.50 -3.78 -7.92
CA GLY A 38 -5.44 -2.78 -8.04
C GLY A 38 -4.99 -2.18 -6.72
N VAL A 39 -3.77 -1.66 -6.73
CA VAL A 39 -3.11 -1.07 -5.55
C VAL A 39 -2.27 0.14 -5.93
N ARG A 40 -2.25 1.13 -5.03
CA ARG A 40 -1.31 2.25 -5.03
C ARG A 40 -0.78 2.45 -3.63
N VAL A 41 0.54 2.58 -3.50
CA VAL A 41 1.20 2.97 -2.25
C VAL A 41 1.88 4.31 -2.45
N SER A 42 1.55 5.27 -1.59
CA SER A 42 2.20 6.58 -1.52
C SER A 42 3.04 6.71 -0.25
N VAL A 43 4.20 7.35 -0.40
CA VAL A 43 5.12 7.73 0.68
C VAL A 43 5.21 9.26 0.70
N ASP A 44 4.89 9.87 1.84
CA ASP A 44 4.82 11.33 2.01
C ASP A 44 4.00 12.03 0.92
N GLY A 45 2.87 11.41 0.55
CA GLY A 45 1.94 11.91 -0.46
C GLY A 45 2.39 11.73 -1.91
N ARG A 46 3.50 11.03 -2.18
CA ARG A 46 3.97 10.71 -3.54
C ARG A 46 3.78 9.22 -3.85
N PRO A 47 3.18 8.84 -4.98
CA PRO A 47 3.06 7.43 -5.35
C PRO A 47 4.45 6.83 -5.62
N VAL A 48 4.73 5.69 -4.98
CA VAL A 48 5.98 4.94 -5.09
C VAL A 48 5.76 3.58 -5.75
N LEU A 49 4.62 2.94 -5.49
CA LEU A 49 4.20 1.69 -6.12
C LEU A 49 2.80 1.89 -6.67
N GLU A 50 2.57 1.58 -7.95
CA GLU A 50 1.25 1.68 -8.56
C GLU A 50 1.05 0.56 -9.58
N ASN A 51 0.05 -0.29 -9.31
CA ASN A 51 -0.54 -1.20 -10.26
C ASN A 51 -2.06 -1.00 -10.18
N TRP A 52 -2.54 0.09 -10.79
CA TRP A 52 -3.95 0.49 -10.72
C TRP A 52 -4.75 -0.11 -11.88
N THR A 53 -4.68 -1.44 -12.03
CA THR A 53 -5.34 -2.18 -13.11
C THR A 53 -6.21 -3.30 -12.54
N TRP A 54 -7.17 -3.77 -13.35
CA TRP A 54 -7.97 -4.96 -13.02
C TRP A 54 -7.10 -6.20 -13.23
N HIS A 55 -6.87 -6.98 -12.17
CA HIS A 55 -5.95 -8.11 -12.19
C HIS A 55 -6.18 -9.07 -11.02
N GLY A 56 -5.94 -10.36 -11.26
CA GLY A 56 -5.85 -11.36 -10.19
C GLY A 56 -4.67 -11.13 -9.24
N PRO A 57 -4.38 -12.04 -8.29
CA PRO A 57 -3.40 -11.82 -7.23
C PRO A 57 -2.00 -11.59 -7.79
N THR A 58 -1.51 -10.36 -7.67
CA THR A 58 -0.26 -9.93 -8.29
C THR A 58 0.69 -9.35 -7.23
N PRO A 59 1.91 -9.89 -7.11
CA PRO A 59 2.93 -9.28 -6.26
C PRO A 59 3.54 -8.06 -6.95
N ASN A 60 3.69 -6.96 -6.22
CA ASN A 60 4.47 -5.80 -6.67
C ASN A 60 5.45 -5.38 -5.58
N GLU A 61 6.56 -4.77 -6.00
CA GLU A 61 7.54 -4.21 -5.08
C GLU A 61 8.11 -2.90 -5.60
N ALA A 62 8.54 -2.04 -4.67
CA ALA A 62 9.22 -0.79 -4.96
C ALA A 62 10.16 -0.45 -3.81
N VAL A 63 11.18 0.38 -4.06
CA VAL A 63 12.10 0.86 -3.03
C VAL A 63 12.05 2.39 -2.98
N PHE A 64 12.05 2.95 -1.78
CA PHE A 64 12.24 4.40 -1.56
C PHE A 64 13.38 4.66 -0.59
N GLU A 65 13.91 5.89 -0.62
CA GLU A 65 14.98 6.35 0.26
C GLU A 65 14.43 7.26 1.37
N GLN A 66 14.82 6.97 2.61
CA GLN A 66 14.62 7.85 3.76
C GLN A 66 15.95 8.57 4.05
N PRO A 67 16.09 9.87 3.74
CA PRO A 67 17.38 10.56 3.80
C PRO A 67 17.83 10.91 5.23
N ALA A 68 16.90 11.07 6.16
CA ALA A 68 17.14 11.41 7.56
C ALA A 68 16.18 10.64 8.46
N PRO A 69 16.51 10.32 9.73
CA PRO A 69 15.56 9.70 10.63
C PRO A 69 14.32 10.60 10.81
N GLY A 70 13.12 10.04 10.69
CA GLY A 70 11.90 10.84 10.73
C GLY A 70 10.60 10.05 10.57
N GLU A 71 9.49 10.75 10.79
CA GLU A 71 8.16 10.23 10.51
C GLU A 71 7.93 10.19 8.99
N VAL A 72 7.45 9.06 8.50
CA VAL A 72 7.08 8.81 7.10
C VAL A 72 5.58 8.49 7.05
N ASP A 73 4.83 9.24 6.23
CA ASP A 73 3.41 8.99 6.01
C ASP A 73 3.23 7.96 4.88
N LEU A 74 2.56 6.85 5.20
CA LEU A 74 2.24 5.80 4.25
C LEU A 74 0.74 5.77 4.00
N LEU A 75 0.36 5.76 2.72
CA LEU A 75 -1.01 5.60 2.27
C LEU A 75 -1.07 4.41 1.30
N VAL A 76 -1.89 3.42 1.62
CA VAL A 76 -2.20 2.29 0.74
C VAL A 76 -3.65 2.44 0.29
N GLU A 77 -3.84 2.56 -1.02
CA GLU A 77 -5.13 2.55 -1.68
C GLU A 77 -5.28 1.24 -2.44
N HIS A 78 -6.46 0.65 -2.37
CA HIS A 78 -6.79 -0.61 -3.03
C HIS A 78 -8.23 -0.57 -3.52
N PHE A 79 -8.51 -1.19 -4.66
CA PHE A 79 -9.86 -1.46 -5.13
C PHE A 79 -10.03 -2.92 -5.47
N GLU A 80 -11.27 -3.39 -5.36
CA GLU A 80 -11.73 -4.69 -5.81
C GLU A 80 -12.91 -4.48 -6.74
N ILE A 81 -12.85 -5.02 -7.96
CA ILE A 81 -13.98 -5.02 -8.90
C ILE A 81 -14.79 -6.28 -8.70
N ASP A 82 -14.18 -7.46 -8.84
CA ASP A 82 -14.87 -8.73 -8.76
C ASP A 82 -13.96 -9.93 -8.46
N GLY A 83 -14.56 -10.96 -7.84
CA GLY A 83 -13.92 -12.27 -7.74
C GLY A 83 -13.22 -12.49 -6.41
N TYR A 84 -11.89 -12.63 -6.43
CA TYR A 84 -11.11 -12.96 -5.24
C TYR A 84 -10.41 -11.73 -4.69
N ALA A 85 -10.85 -11.20 -3.55
CA ALA A 85 -10.15 -10.08 -2.95
C ALA A 85 -8.93 -10.50 -2.13
N VAL A 86 -7.78 -9.86 -2.36
CA VAL A 86 -6.65 -9.88 -1.42
C VAL A 86 -5.95 -8.53 -1.38
N LEU A 87 -5.55 -8.12 -0.18
CA LEU A 87 -4.55 -7.07 0.02
C LEU A 87 -3.59 -7.50 1.12
N ARG A 88 -2.30 -7.56 0.78
CA ARG A 88 -1.19 -7.64 1.75
C ARG A 88 -0.23 -6.51 1.47
N PHE A 89 0.27 -5.91 2.53
CA PHE A 89 1.28 -4.85 2.48
C PHE A 89 2.38 -5.18 3.49
N GLU A 90 3.63 -5.11 3.02
CA GLU A 90 4.81 -5.30 3.84
C GLU A 90 5.80 -4.16 3.56
N ILE A 91 6.50 -3.74 4.62
CA ILE A 91 7.62 -2.81 4.55
C ILE A 91 8.80 -3.41 5.30
N GLU A 92 9.97 -3.38 4.69
CA GLU A 92 11.22 -3.90 5.24
C GLU A 92 12.39 -2.99 4.86
N GLU A 93 13.48 -3.05 5.61
CA GLU A 93 14.74 -2.41 5.19
C GLU A 93 15.24 -3.09 3.91
N ALA A 94 15.53 -2.30 2.89
CA ALA A 94 16.21 -2.79 1.70
C ALA A 94 17.70 -2.82 2.02
N GLY A 95 18.30 -4.02 1.97
CA GLY A 95 19.75 -4.18 2.07
C GLY A 95 20.51 -3.32 1.04
N PRO A 96 21.85 -3.21 1.17
CA PRO A 96 22.66 -2.48 0.19
C PRO A 96 22.40 -3.00 -1.23
N ASP A 97 22.52 -2.11 -2.23
CA ASP A 97 22.56 -2.55 -3.63
C ASP A 97 23.71 -3.56 -3.78
N GLU A 98 23.43 -4.70 -4.43
CA GLU A 98 24.45 -5.67 -4.85
C GLU A 98 25.30 -5.13 -6.01
#